data_AF-A0A2G6TGW1-F1
#
_entry.id   AF-A0A2G6TGW1-F1
#
_cell.length_a   1.000
_cell.length_b   1.000
_cell.length_c   1.000
_cell.angle_alpha   90.00
_cell.angle_beta   90.00
_cell.angle_gamma   90.00
#
_symmetry.space_group_name_H-M   'P 1'
#
loop_
_entity.id
_entity.type
_entity.pdbx_description
1 polymer ?
#
loop_
_entity_poly.entity_id
_entity_poly.type
_entity_poly.pdbx_seq_one_letter_code
_entity_poly.pdbx_strand_id
1 'polypeptide(L)'
;MEKENVPQHDGNLSKKNLKELVYATDENGNYTTALSTGWEPKAIALSNAIDDIKERAEEAKMKVQIGELSPICYYMELNKMDLTILAGYVEMWKWRVKRHFKPTVFAKLSDKILQKYADAFEISIAELKNIKTD
;
A
#
# COMPACT_ATOMS: atom_id res chain seq x y z
N MET A 1 -17.94 17.48 14.90
CA MET A 1 -19.16 16.71 15.20
C MET A 1 -19.42 16.85 16.68
N GLU A 2 -20.66 16.97 17.09
CA GLU A 2 -20.97 16.96 18.53
C GLU A 2 -20.70 15.57 19.10
N LYS A 3 -20.30 15.51 20.37
CA LYS A 3 -19.90 14.26 21.05
C LYS A 3 -20.99 13.18 20.98
N GLU A 4 -22.26 13.57 21.09
CA GLU A 4 -23.41 12.67 21.03
C GLU A 4 -23.65 12.10 19.63
N ASN A 5 -23.20 12.84 18.61
CA ASN A 5 -23.35 12.51 17.21
C ASN A 5 -22.14 11.71 16.66
N VAL A 6 -21.24 11.25 17.54
CA VAL A 6 -20.10 10.40 17.15
C VAL A 6 -20.62 9.04 16.69
N PRO A 7 -20.35 8.62 15.43
CA PRO A 7 -20.84 7.38 14.87
C PRO A 7 -20.44 6.17 15.72
N GLN A 8 -21.39 5.26 15.90
CA GLN A 8 -21.18 3.98 16.57
C GLN A 8 -21.45 2.79 15.64
N HIS A 9 -21.30 2.98 14.32
CA HIS A 9 -21.44 1.91 13.34
C HIS A 9 -20.24 0.96 13.37
N ASP A 10 -20.34 -0.16 12.65
CA ASP A 10 -19.20 -1.04 12.47
C ASP A 10 -18.12 -0.42 11.58
N GLY A 11 -16.88 -0.51 12.04
CA GLY A 11 -15.69 -0.04 11.35
C GLY A 11 -14.68 -1.16 11.13
N ASN A 12 -13.61 -0.87 10.40
CA ASN A 12 -12.55 -1.87 10.18
C ASN A 12 -11.87 -2.32 11.49
N LEU A 13 -11.87 -1.47 12.52
CA LEU A 13 -11.31 -1.78 13.84
C LEU A 13 -12.32 -2.43 14.79
N SER A 14 -13.63 -2.23 14.61
CA SER A 14 -14.65 -2.89 15.45
C SER A 14 -14.61 -4.40 15.32
N LYS A 15 -14.24 -4.94 14.15
CA LYS A 15 -13.99 -6.37 13.91
C LYS A 15 -12.94 -6.99 14.85
N LYS A 16 -12.06 -6.18 15.44
CA LYS A 16 -11.05 -6.60 16.44
C LYS A 16 -11.38 -6.09 17.86
N ASN A 17 -12.62 -5.67 18.11
CA ASN A 17 -13.05 -5.02 19.37
C ASN A 17 -12.25 -3.77 19.74
N LEU A 18 -11.71 -3.06 18.75
CA LEU A 18 -10.97 -1.80 18.95
C LEU A 18 -11.85 -0.60 18.57
N LYS A 19 -11.72 0.49 19.32
CA LYS A 19 -12.44 1.75 19.07
C LYS A 19 -11.47 2.85 18.61
N GLU A 20 -11.94 3.71 17.71
CA GLU A 20 -11.21 4.87 17.21
C GLU A 20 -11.38 6.06 18.17
N LEU A 21 -10.27 6.69 18.56
CA LEU A 21 -10.30 7.96 19.27
C LEU A 21 -10.56 9.09 18.25
N VAL A 22 -11.65 9.82 18.43
CA VAL A 22 -12.05 10.93 17.56
C VAL A 22 -12.23 12.21 18.35
N TYR A 23 -12.01 13.36 17.71
CA TYR A 23 -12.26 14.67 18.28
C TYR A 23 -13.69 15.11 17.98
N ALA A 24 -14.41 15.58 19.00
CA ALA A 24 -15.78 16.05 18.94
C ALA A 24 -15.97 17.32 19.76
N THR A 25 -17.07 18.03 19.59
CA THR A 25 -17.43 19.22 20.38
C THR A 25 -18.43 18.85 21.48
N ASP A 26 -18.26 19.42 22.67
CA ASP A 26 -19.27 19.34 23.74
C ASP A 26 -20.43 20.35 23.52
N GLU A 27 -21.40 20.35 24.42
CA GLU A 27 -22.58 21.24 24.38
C GLU A 27 -22.22 22.74 24.42
N ASN A 28 -21.03 23.07 24.94
CA ASN A 28 -20.52 24.44 25.01
C ASN A 28 -19.64 24.80 23.80
N GLY A 29 -19.49 23.89 22.83
CA GLY A 29 -18.66 24.07 21.64
C GLY A 29 -17.16 23.83 21.85
N ASN A 30 -16.73 23.33 23.01
CA ASN A 30 -15.32 23.04 23.28
C ASN A 30 -14.90 21.69 22.68
N TYR A 31 -13.68 21.60 22.15
CA TYR A 31 -13.14 20.33 21.65
C TYR A 31 -12.85 19.34 22.80
N THR A 32 -13.30 18.12 22.61
CA THR A 32 -13.09 16.98 23.50
C THR A 32 -12.84 15.71 22.68
N THR A 33 -12.54 14.60 23.34
CA THR A 33 -12.33 13.29 22.69
C THR A 33 -13.48 12.34 22.98
N ALA A 34 -13.81 11.48 22.02
CA ALA A 34 -14.78 10.41 22.15
C ALA A 34 -14.27 9.13 21.49
N LEU A 35 -14.84 7.99 21.87
CA LEU A 35 -14.57 6.70 21.24
C LEU A 35 -15.68 6.39 20.23
N SER A 36 -15.30 6.15 18.98
CA SER A 36 -16.18 5.65 17.92
C SER A 36 -15.92 4.17 17.70
N THR A 37 -16.95 3.34 17.64
CA THR A 37 -16.82 1.96 17.14
C THR A 37 -16.59 1.93 15.63
N GLY A 38 -16.91 3.01 14.92
CA GLY A 38 -16.67 3.13 13.50
C GLY A 38 -17.70 3.98 12.78
N TRP A 39 -17.39 4.23 11.52
CA TRP A 39 -18.28 4.91 10.59
C TRP A 39 -18.34 4.09 9.30
N GLU A 40 -19.49 3.47 9.04
CA GLU A 40 -19.66 2.50 7.96
C GLU A 40 -19.24 3.06 6.57
N PRO A 41 -19.67 4.27 6.14
CA PRO A 41 -19.17 4.88 4.91
C PRO A 41 -17.65 4.97 4.80
N LYS A 42 -16.96 5.32 5.89
CA LYS A 42 -15.48 5.36 5.95
C LYS A 42 -14.90 3.95 5.84
N ALA A 43 -15.53 2.97 6.48
CA ALA A 43 -15.09 1.57 6.44
C ALA A 43 -15.23 0.96 5.04
N ILE A 44 -16.34 1.25 4.34
CA ILE A 44 -16.58 0.82 2.95
C ILE A 44 -15.56 1.46 2.02
N ALA A 45 -15.39 2.78 2.08
CA ALA A 45 -14.42 3.49 1.24
C ALA A 45 -12.99 2.96 1.43
N LEU A 46 -12.59 2.69 2.67
CA LEU A 46 -11.28 2.10 2.98
C LEU A 46 -11.16 0.65 2.48
N SER A 47 -12.22 -0.15 2.58
CA SER A 47 -12.22 -1.53 2.10
C SER A 47 -12.06 -1.57 0.58
N ASN A 48 -12.81 -0.75 -0.14
CA ASN A 48 -12.70 -0.63 -1.60
C ASN A 48 -11.27 -0.23 -2.01
N ALA A 49 -10.68 0.78 -1.34
CA ALA A 49 -9.30 1.19 -1.64
C ALA A 49 -8.28 0.07 -1.39
N ILE A 50 -8.48 -0.78 -0.38
CA ILE A 50 -7.62 -1.95 -0.13
C ILE A 50 -7.79 -2.98 -1.25
N ASP A 51 -9.02 -3.22 -1.70
CA ASP A 51 -9.31 -4.19 -2.75
C ASP A 51 -8.78 -3.73 -4.11
N ASP A 52 -8.89 -2.44 -4.45
CA ASP A 52 -8.25 -1.85 -5.64
C ASP A 52 -6.72 -2.06 -5.65
N ILE A 53 -6.07 -1.97 -4.47
CA ILE A 53 -4.63 -2.24 -4.36
C ILE A 53 -4.33 -3.72 -4.61
N LYS A 54 -5.15 -4.64 -4.08
CA LYS A 54 -4.97 -6.08 -4.31
C LYS A 54 -5.14 -6.43 -5.78
N GLU A 55 -6.16 -5.87 -6.44
CA GLU A 55 -6.41 -6.11 -7.86
C GLU A 55 -5.20 -5.67 -8.71
N ARG A 56 -4.67 -4.46 -8.46
CA ARG A 56 -3.47 -3.98 -9.16
C ARG A 56 -2.23 -4.84 -8.89
N ALA A 57 -2.08 -5.37 -7.68
CA ALA A 57 -0.99 -6.28 -7.35
C ALA A 57 -1.12 -7.61 -8.09
N GLU A 58 -2.31 -8.19 -8.15
CA GLU A 58 -2.57 -9.43 -8.91
C GLU A 58 -2.40 -9.22 -10.42
N GLU A 59 -2.89 -8.10 -10.96
CA GLU A 59 -2.63 -7.73 -12.35
C GLU A 59 -1.13 -7.62 -12.66
N ALA A 60 -0.38 -6.97 -11.77
CA ALA A 60 1.07 -6.85 -11.93
C ALA A 60 1.74 -8.23 -11.85
N LYS A 61 1.29 -9.12 -10.94
CA LYS A 61 1.78 -10.51 -10.85
C LYS A 61 1.57 -11.24 -12.18
N MET A 62 0.36 -11.19 -12.74
CA MET A 62 0.04 -11.79 -14.04
C MET A 62 0.91 -11.22 -15.17
N LYS A 63 1.04 -9.90 -15.26
CA LYS A 63 1.87 -9.22 -16.27
C LYS A 63 3.35 -9.57 -16.15
N VAL A 64 3.85 -9.86 -14.94
CA VAL A 64 5.21 -10.36 -14.75
C VAL A 64 5.34 -11.80 -15.23
N GLN A 65 4.36 -12.67 -14.93
CA GLN A 65 4.38 -14.07 -15.36
C GLN A 65 4.40 -14.23 -16.88
N ILE A 66 3.67 -13.36 -17.61
CA ILE A 66 3.68 -13.35 -19.08
C ILE A 66 4.83 -12.53 -19.68
N GLY A 67 5.69 -11.94 -18.85
CA GLY A 67 6.89 -11.22 -19.28
C GLY A 67 6.64 -9.82 -19.86
N GLU A 68 5.51 -9.18 -19.56
CA GLU A 68 5.23 -7.79 -19.95
C GLU A 68 5.85 -6.77 -19.00
N LEU A 69 5.91 -7.11 -17.71
CA LEU A 69 6.48 -6.28 -16.64
C LEU A 69 7.60 -7.01 -15.91
N SER A 70 8.53 -6.25 -15.32
CA SER A 70 9.53 -6.78 -14.41
C SER A 70 8.94 -7.00 -13.01
N PRO A 71 9.55 -7.87 -12.18
CA PRO A 71 9.14 -8.08 -10.80
C PRO A 71 9.05 -6.84 -9.93
N ILE A 72 9.83 -5.79 -10.22
CA ILE A 72 9.80 -4.52 -9.46
C ILE A 72 8.38 -3.92 -9.45
N CYS A 73 7.64 -4.02 -10.56
CA CYS A 73 6.29 -3.45 -10.65
C CYS A 73 5.32 -4.18 -9.72
N TYR A 74 5.41 -5.51 -9.66
CA TYR A 74 4.61 -6.32 -8.73
C TYR A 74 4.93 -5.99 -7.27
N TYR A 75 6.20 -6.00 -6.88
CA TYR A 75 6.59 -5.72 -5.50
C TYR A 75 6.30 -4.28 -5.06
N MET A 76 6.30 -3.33 -6.00
CA MET A 76 5.83 -1.97 -5.72
C MET A 76 4.35 -1.97 -5.29
N GLU A 77 3.49 -2.65 -6.05
CA GLU A 77 2.06 -2.74 -5.74
C GLU A 77 1.78 -3.53 -4.46
N LEU A 78 2.48 -4.65 -4.26
CA LEU A 78 2.37 -5.48 -3.06
C LEU A 78 2.69 -4.69 -1.78
N ASN A 79 3.74 -3.86 -1.85
CA ASN A 79 4.17 -2.97 -0.78
C ASN A 79 3.39 -1.65 -0.72
N LYS A 80 2.32 -1.50 -1.53
CA LYS A 80 1.43 -0.32 -1.52
C LYS A 80 2.18 0.98 -1.80
N MET A 81 3.26 0.89 -2.58
CA MET A 81 4.07 2.03 -2.98
C MET A 81 3.61 2.57 -4.34
N ASP A 82 3.82 3.87 -4.56
CA ASP A 82 3.78 4.44 -5.90
C ASP A 82 5.21 4.67 -6.45
N LEU A 83 5.29 5.07 -7.72
CA LEU A 83 6.58 5.33 -8.38
C LEU A 83 7.42 6.42 -7.66
N THR A 84 6.77 7.39 -7.02
CA THR A 84 7.44 8.48 -6.30
C THR A 84 8.05 7.98 -5.00
N ILE A 85 7.28 7.20 -4.24
CA ILE A 85 7.73 6.58 -2.99
C ILE A 85 8.91 5.65 -3.29
N LEU A 86 8.73 4.72 -4.24
CA LEU A 86 9.78 3.77 -4.59
C LEU A 86 11.07 4.47 -5.05
N ALA A 87 10.94 5.53 -5.87
CA ALA A 87 12.06 6.35 -6.30
C ALA A 87 12.82 7.01 -5.14
N GLY A 88 12.12 7.42 -4.08
CA GLY A 88 12.71 7.91 -2.84
C GLY A 88 13.51 6.83 -2.13
N TYR A 89 12.91 5.66 -1.90
CA TYR A 89 13.56 4.53 -1.20
C TYR A 89 14.82 4.04 -1.91
N VAL A 90 14.80 3.94 -3.24
CA VAL A 90 15.97 3.46 -4.00
C VAL A 90 16.92 4.58 -4.43
N GLU A 91 16.61 5.83 -4.08
CA GLU A 91 17.37 7.05 -4.41
C GLU A 91 17.65 7.18 -5.92
N MET A 92 16.61 7.01 -6.75
CA MET A 92 16.74 7.14 -8.21
C MET A 92 15.65 8.02 -8.79
N TRP A 93 15.97 8.70 -9.87
CA TRP A 93 15.00 9.47 -10.64
C TRP A 93 13.82 8.58 -11.09
N LYS A 94 12.60 9.11 -11.00
CA LYS A 94 11.36 8.39 -11.34
C LYS A 94 11.40 7.74 -12.73
N TRP A 95 11.98 8.43 -13.73
CA TRP A 95 12.10 7.89 -15.09
C TRP A 95 13.01 6.65 -15.15
N ARG A 96 14.05 6.59 -14.31
CA ARG A 96 14.97 5.46 -14.23
C ARG A 96 14.29 4.25 -13.59
N VAL A 97 13.56 4.47 -12.50
CA VAL A 97 12.73 3.42 -11.87
C VAL A 97 11.68 2.90 -12.85
N LYS A 98 10.96 3.80 -13.54
CA LYS A 98 9.98 3.43 -14.57
C LYS A 98 10.61 2.64 -15.71
N ARG A 99 11.86 2.94 -16.09
CA ARG A 99 12.60 2.16 -17.10
C ARG A 99 12.90 0.74 -16.60
N HIS A 100 13.21 0.58 -15.31
CA HIS A 100 13.47 -0.73 -14.72
C HIS A 100 12.23 -1.64 -14.66
N PHE A 101 11.01 -1.09 -14.83
CA PHE A 101 9.79 -1.90 -14.94
C PHE A 101 9.75 -2.76 -16.22
N LYS A 102 10.61 -2.49 -17.20
CA LYS A 102 10.72 -3.30 -18.41
C LYS A 102 11.54 -4.57 -18.13
N PRO A 103 11.04 -5.77 -18.44
CA PRO A 103 11.75 -7.03 -18.17
C PRO A 103 13.15 -7.09 -18.78
N THR A 104 13.31 -6.61 -20.02
CA THR A 104 14.60 -6.60 -20.74
C THR A 104 15.64 -5.68 -20.11
N VAL A 105 15.21 -4.64 -19.39
CA VAL A 105 16.10 -3.75 -18.64
C VAL A 105 16.41 -4.37 -17.29
N PHE A 106 15.39 -4.89 -16.59
CA PHE A 106 15.53 -5.57 -15.31
C PHE A 106 16.56 -6.70 -15.35
N ALA A 107 16.50 -7.55 -16.39
CA ALA A 107 17.42 -8.66 -16.58
C ALA A 107 18.91 -8.25 -16.69
N LYS A 108 19.19 -6.97 -16.98
CA LYS A 108 20.54 -6.42 -17.13
C LYS A 108 20.99 -5.60 -15.92
N LEU A 109 20.16 -5.49 -14.88
CA LEU A 109 20.52 -4.72 -13.69
C LEU A 109 21.62 -5.45 -12.91
N SER A 110 22.57 -4.67 -12.41
CA SER A 110 23.61 -5.19 -11.52
C SER A 110 23.01 -5.53 -10.15
N ASP A 111 23.66 -6.45 -9.44
CA ASP A 111 23.21 -6.83 -8.10
C ASP A 111 23.20 -5.64 -7.13
N LYS A 112 24.06 -4.63 -7.31
CA LYS A 112 24.01 -3.37 -6.53
C LYS A 112 22.69 -2.62 -6.71
N ILE A 113 22.13 -2.59 -7.92
CA ILE A 113 20.85 -1.93 -8.19
C ILE A 113 19.70 -2.81 -7.70
N LEU A 114 19.79 -4.12 -7.90
CA LEU A 114 18.79 -5.06 -7.42
C LEU A 114 18.70 -5.06 -5.89
N GLN A 115 19.82 -4.92 -5.19
CA GLN A 115 19.86 -4.82 -3.73
C GLN A 115 19.05 -3.62 -3.23
N LYS A 116 19.18 -2.44 -3.86
CA LYS A 116 18.37 -1.27 -3.50
C LYS A 116 16.86 -1.54 -3.55
N TYR A 117 16.40 -2.30 -4.55
CA TYR A 117 14.99 -2.71 -4.63
C TYR A 117 14.64 -3.77 -3.59
N ALA A 118 15.50 -4.77 -3.42
CA ALA A 118 15.31 -5.84 -2.44
C ALA A 118 15.20 -5.28 -1.01
N ASP A 119 16.07 -4.34 -0.64
CA ASP A 119 16.05 -3.62 0.64
C ASP A 119 14.75 -2.82 0.80
N ALA A 120 14.34 -2.06 -0.23
CA ALA A 120 13.10 -1.27 -0.20
C ALA A 120 11.84 -2.13 -0.04
N PHE A 121 11.89 -3.39 -0.49
CA PHE A 121 10.78 -4.35 -0.39
C PHE A 121 10.94 -5.34 0.76
N GLU A 122 12.03 -5.24 1.54
CA GLU A 122 12.37 -6.14 2.65
C GLU A 122 12.42 -7.64 2.24
N ILE A 123 12.97 -7.91 1.06
CA ILE A 123 13.16 -9.27 0.50
C ILE A 123 14.61 -9.50 0.07
N SER A 124 14.94 -10.73 -0.30
CA SER A 124 16.21 -11.04 -0.95
C SER A 124 16.20 -10.74 -2.46
N ILE A 125 17.38 -10.56 -3.06
CA ILE A 125 17.52 -10.48 -4.52
C ILE A 125 16.97 -11.76 -5.20
N ALA A 126 17.11 -12.91 -4.55
CA ALA A 126 16.63 -14.19 -5.07
C ALA A 126 15.10 -14.20 -5.19
N GLU A 127 14.38 -13.69 -4.18
CA GLU A 127 12.92 -13.51 -4.21
C GLU A 127 12.51 -12.46 -5.22
N LEU A 128 13.23 -11.34 -5.30
CA LEU A 128 12.97 -10.30 -6.31
C LEU A 128 13.09 -10.84 -7.74
N LYS A 129 14.04 -11.75 -8.00
CA LYS A 129 14.22 -12.39 -9.32
C LYS A 129 13.22 -13.53 -9.57
N ASN A 130 12.77 -14.22 -8.52
CA ASN A 130 11.90 -15.39 -8.61
C ASN A 130 10.63 -15.14 -7.78
N ILE A 131 9.65 -14.47 -8.39
CA ILE A 131 8.34 -14.31 -7.76
C ILE A 131 7.76 -15.72 -7.51
N LYS A 132 7.51 -16.04 -6.24
CA LYS A 132 6.81 -17.28 -5.88
C LYS A 132 5.42 -17.24 -6.50
N THR A 133 5.20 -18.16 -7.42
CA THR A 133 3.89 -18.42 -8.01
C THR A 133 3.27 -19.55 -7.19
N ASP A 134 2.91 -19.24 -5.95
CA ASP A 134 1.94 -20.06 -5.22
C ASP A 134 0.55 -19.75 -5.76
#